data_AF-E6W8D3-F1
#
_entry.id   AF-E6W8D3-F1
#
_cell.length_a   1.000
_cell.length_b   1.000
_cell.length_c   1.000
_cell.angle_alpha   90.00
_cell.angle_beta   90.00
_cell.angle_gamma   90.00
#
_symmetry.space_group_name_H-M   'P 1'
#
loop_
_entity.id
_entity.type
_entity.pdbx_description
1 polymer ?
#
loop_
_entity_poly.entity_id
_entity_poly.type
_entity_poly.pdbx_seq_one_letter_code
_entity_poly.pdbx_strand_id
1 'polypeptide(L)'
;MKIALRLALLSALTFSAPLLAQTFVYVSEASDGNIARYSLNEKTGALTLLGQTSAGGKVMPMALSADHHRLYAAIRSQPLRLMSWTIDAQTGDLLQASETPAAASYPYISTDSQGRFLLGSSYDGDVVHVYRLAGDGKVIAPPVAAYKTGHAAHSVISDATGRSVYVGNLGTDRVLQLNLTQDGSLTPIGEGYVETEANNGARHSVMSPDNRYLYNIGEMGGIITQFQRQPNGALKKIAEWPNAVATQYHLQQGRERLADYNDPTPRIWSADIRITPNGRFLYVTERTTSTVSGYRINKEDGKLTLIGSWPVEKQPRGIAISPDGRWLIASGEKSNVTGSYAINRRSGVLKHVGSAPAGGDANWVTVVSY
;
A
#
# COMPACT_ATOMS: atom_id res chain seq x y z
N MET A 1 -70.37 19.65 34.53
CA MET A 1 -68.95 20.07 34.65
C MET A 1 -68.11 19.18 33.74
N LYS A 2 -67.49 19.77 32.70
CA LYS A 2 -66.64 19.06 31.72
C LYS A 2 -65.23 18.89 32.30
N ILE A 3 -64.71 17.66 32.34
CA ILE A 3 -63.29 17.40 32.63
C ILE A 3 -62.64 16.98 31.31
N ALA A 4 -61.79 17.86 30.77
CA ALA A 4 -61.02 17.62 29.56
C ALA A 4 -59.73 16.88 29.92
N LEU A 5 -59.58 15.66 29.41
CA LEU A 5 -58.36 14.86 29.54
C LEU A 5 -57.36 15.34 28.48
N ARG A 6 -56.32 16.07 28.89
CA ARG A 6 -55.20 16.44 28.00
C ARG A 6 -54.22 15.26 27.92
N LEU A 7 -54.19 14.60 26.77
CA LEU A 7 -53.16 13.63 26.43
C LEU A 7 -51.86 14.39 26.11
N ALA A 8 -50.84 14.26 26.97
CA ALA A 8 -49.50 14.76 26.69
C ALA A 8 -48.77 13.72 25.82
N LEU A 9 -48.56 14.01 24.53
CA LEU A 9 -47.60 13.28 23.71
C LEU A 9 -46.20 13.57 24.25
N LEU A 10 -45.56 12.60 24.90
CA LEU A 10 -44.11 12.59 25.06
C LEU A 10 -43.50 12.22 23.70
N SER A 11 -42.94 13.20 23.00
CA SER A 11 -42.01 12.98 21.90
C SER A 11 -40.71 12.40 22.47
N ALA A 12 -40.50 11.10 22.29
CA ALA A 12 -39.21 10.47 22.56
C ALA A 12 -38.19 10.98 21.53
N LEU A 13 -37.38 11.96 21.94
CA LEU A 13 -36.17 12.36 21.22
C LEU A 13 -35.17 11.21 21.33
N THR A 14 -35.12 10.34 20.32
CA THR A 14 -34.02 9.39 20.16
C THR A 14 -32.77 10.19 19.80
N PHE A 15 -31.90 10.42 20.80
CA PHE A 15 -30.54 10.86 20.54
C PHE A 15 -29.80 9.72 19.85
N SER A 16 -29.71 9.75 18.53
CA SER A 16 -28.70 8.99 17.80
C SER A 16 -27.35 9.57 18.20
N ALA A 17 -26.59 8.83 19.03
CA ALA A 17 -25.19 9.15 19.23
C ALA A 17 -24.53 9.19 17.84
N PRO A 18 -23.76 10.24 17.49
CA PRO A 18 -23.04 10.24 16.23
C PRO A 18 -22.16 9.00 16.22
N LEU A 19 -22.30 8.14 15.20
CA LEU A 19 -21.34 7.08 14.95
C LEU A 19 -19.98 7.77 14.83
N LEU A 20 -19.10 7.59 15.81
CA LEU A 20 -17.73 8.03 15.67
C LEU A 20 -17.12 7.22 14.55
N ALA A 21 -16.44 7.90 13.63
CA ALA A 21 -15.74 7.22 12.56
C ALA A 21 -14.83 6.14 13.15
N GLN A 22 -14.87 4.94 12.57
CA GLN A 22 -14.09 3.81 13.07
C GLN A 22 -13.03 3.46 12.05
N THR A 23 -11.77 3.59 12.48
CA THR A 23 -10.62 3.27 11.65
C THR A 23 -10.11 1.87 11.99
N PHE A 24 -10.03 1.00 10.99
CA PHE A 24 -9.49 -0.35 11.08
C PHE A 24 -8.16 -0.45 10.32
N VAL A 25 -7.25 -1.25 10.89
CA VAL A 25 -5.96 -1.58 10.28
C VAL A 25 -5.93 -3.08 10.02
N TYR A 26 -5.54 -3.47 8.81
CA TYR A 26 -5.29 -4.85 8.43
C TYR A 26 -3.80 -5.06 8.20
N VAL A 27 -3.24 -6.10 8.79
CA VAL A 27 -1.83 -6.48 8.64
C VAL A 27 -1.75 -7.91 8.15
N SER A 28 -0.99 -8.13 7.07
CA SER A 28 -0.67 -9.47 6.57
C SER A 28 0.41 -10.10 7.43
N GLU A 29 0.15 -11.27 8.01
CA GLU A 29 1.06 -12.07 8.83
C GLU A 29 1.42 -13.33 8.03
N ALA A 30 2.38 -13.19 7.12
CA ALA A 30 2.52 -14.08 5.98
C ALA A 30 2.96 -15.49 6.36
N SER A 31 3.81 -15.66 7.38
CA SER A 31 4.24 -16.99 7.82
C SER A 31 3.12 -17.76 8.53
N ASP A 32 2.23 -17.03 9.17
CA ASP A 32 1.12 -17.59 9.96
C ASP A 32 -0.11 -17.83 9.07
N GLY A 33 -0.14 -17.22 7.89
CA GLY A 33 -1.22 -17.33 6.93
C GLY A 33 -2.49 -16.61 7.37
N ASN A 34 -2.33 -15.53 8.14
CA ASN A 34 -3.41 -14.75 8.73
C ASN A 34 -3.37 -13.29 8.29
N ILE A 35 -4.54 -12.65 8.34
CA ILE A 35 -4.68 -11.20 8.29
C ILE A 35 -5.14 -10.75 9.69
N ALA A 36 -4.29 -10.05 10.42
CA ALA A 36 -4.66 -9.44 11.69
C ALA A 36 -5.44 -8.15 11.47
N ARG A 37 -6.46 -7.93 12.31
CA ARG A 37 -7.27 -6.71 12.35
C ARG A 37 -7.07 -5.98 13.66
N TYR A 38 -6.91 -4.66 13.57
CA TYR A 38 -6.82 -3.77 14.72
C TYR A 38 -7.85 -2.64 14.61
N SER A 39 -8.36 -2.16 15.74
CA SER A 39 -8.95 -0.82 15.80
C SER A 39 -7.85 0.21 16.05
N LEU A 40 -7.91 1.34 15.35
CA LEU A 40 -7.07 2.51 15.60
C LEU A 40 -7.85 3.55 16.40
N ASN A 41 -7.36 3.88 17.59
CA ASN A 41 -7.93 4.98 18.37
C ASN A 41 -7.56 6.32 17.72
N GLU A 42 -8.54 6.99 17.12
CA GLU A 42 -8.30 8.21 16.34
C GLU A 42 -7.78 9.41 17.14
N LYS A 43 -7.91 9.40 18.47
CA LYS A 43 -7.42 10.50 19.33
C LYS A 43 -5.96 10.28 19.74
N THR A 44 -5.57 9.04 19.97
CA THR A 44 -4.28 8.68 20.59
C THR A 44 -3.33 7.96 19.65
N GLY A 45 -3.85 7.36 18.58
CA GLY A 45 -3.13 6.49 17.66
C GLY A 45 -2.88 5.09 18.20
N ALA A 46 -3.40 4.74 19.38
CA ALA A 46 -3.24 3.41 19.94
C ALA A 46 -3.92 2.35 19.06
N LEU A 47 -3.24 1.22 18.86
CA LEU A 47 -3.77 0.05 18.19
C LEU A 47 -4.30 -0.94 19.22
N THR A 48 -5.42 -1.59 18.92
CA THR A 48 -5.94 -2.72 19.70
C THR A 48 -6.24 -3.86 18.75
N LEU A 49 -5.57 -5.00 18.96
CA LEU A 49 -5.83 -6.22 18.18
C LEU A 49 -7.25 -6.69 18.47
N LEU A 50 -8.04 -6.85 17.40
CA LEU A 50 -9.43 -7.30 17.47
C LEU A 50 -9.55 -8.79 17.15
N GLY A 51 -8.68 -9.31 16.28
CA GLY A 51 -8.67 -10.71 15.89
C GLY A 51 -7.87 -10.95 14.62
N GLN A 52 -7.88 -12.19 14.16
CA GLN A 52 -7.19 -12.64 12.96
C GLN A 52 -8.16 -13.41 12.06
N THR A 53 -8.03 -13.22 10.75
CA THR A 53 -8.75 -13.99 9.74
C THR A 53 -7.76 -14.89 9.02
N SER A 54 -8.02 -16.20 8.99
CA SER A 54 -7.18 -17.12 8.21
C SER A 54 -7.36 -16.86 6.72
N ALA A 55 -6.23 -16.72 6.02
CA ALA A 55 -6.16 -16.56 4.57
C ALA A 55 -5.88 -17.90 3.84
N GLY A 56 -5.66 -18.98 4.60
CA GLY A 56 -5.46 -20.33 4.08
C GLY A 56 -4.11 -20.58 3.40
N GLY A 57 -3.11 -19.70 3.59
CA GLY A 57 -1.77 -19.81 3.02
C GLY A 57 -0.96 -18.52 3.21
N LYS A 58 0.22 -18.43 2.61
CA LYS A 58 1.12 -17.26 2.73
C LYS A 58 0.51 -16.03 2.05
N VAL A 59 -0.29 -15.28 2.80
CA VAL A 59 -0.87 -14.00 2.40
C VAL A 59 0.20 -12.92 2.41
N MET A 60 0.19 -12.01 1.42
CA MET A 60 1.12 -10.87 1.43
C MET A 60 0.47 -9.59 0.93
N PRO A 61 0.44 -9.26 -0.39
CA PRO A 61 -0.08 -7.97 -0.77
C PRO A 61 -1.59 -7.96 -0.56
N MET A 62 -2.07 -6.85 -0.01
CA MET A 62 -3.48 -6.56 0.14
C MET A 62 -3.83 -5.26 -0.59
N ALA A 63 -5.05 -5.19 -1.11
CA ALA A 63 -5.60 -4.00 -1.75
C ALA A 63 -7.06 -3.82 -1.34
N LEU A 64 -7.50 -2.58 -1.17
CA LEU A 64 -8.92 -2.26 -0.98
C LEU A 64 -9.60 -2.13 -2.34
N SER A 65 -10.91 -2.41 -2.41
CA SER A 65 -11.77 -1.94 -3.49
C SER A 65 -11.82 -0.42 -3.53
N ALA A 66 -12.18 0.16 -4.68
CA ALA A 66 -12.27 1.61 -4.84
C ALA A 66 -13.26 2.30 -3.87
N ASP A 67 -14.28 1.58 -3.41
CA ASP A 67 -15.24 2.02 -2.40
C ASP A 67 -14.84 1.66 -0.95
N HIS A 68 -13.70 1.01 -0.78
CA HIS A 68 -13.17 0.51 0.48
C HIS A 68 -14.08 -0.47 1.25
N HIS A 69 -15.04 -1.13 0.60
CA HIS A 69 -15.90 -2.13 1.24
C HIS A 69 -15.43 -3.58 1.07
N ARG A 70 -14.37 -3.81 0.29
CA ARG A 70 -13.79 -5.13 0.07
C ARG A 70 -12.27 -5.08 0.23
N LEU A 71 -11.72 -6.10 0.87
CA LEU A 71 -10.28 -6.35 0.94
C LEU A 71 -9.94 -7.50 -0.01
N TYR A 72 -8.99 -7.28 -0.90
CA TYR A 72 -8.36 -8.31 -1.73
C TYR A 72 -7.00 -8.67 -1.15
N ALA A 73 -6.59 -9.93 -1.29
CA ALA A 73 -5.25 -10.37 -0.92
C ALA A 73 -4.72 -11.45 -1.88
N ALA A 74 -3.41 -11.47 -2.12
CA ALA A 74 -2.77 -12.56 -2.85
C ALA A 74 -2.16 -13.59 -1.90
N ILE A 75 -2.46 -14.87 -2.15
CA ILE A 75 -1.86 -16.03 -1.47
C ILE A 75 -0.73 -16.55 -2.36
N ARG A 76 0.50 -16.43 -1.86
CA ARG A 76 1.73 -16.69 -2.61
C ARG A 76 2.30 -18.10 -2.40
N SER A 77 1.71 -18.89 -1.50
CA SER A 77 1.99 -20.33 -1.38
C SER A 77 1.10 -21.14 -2.32
N GLN A 78 1.58 -22.29 -2.81
CA GLN A 78 0.78 -23.17 -3.66
C GLN A 78 -0.41 -23.79 -2.90
N PRO A 79 -1.60 -23.91 -3.51
CA PRO A 79 -1.98 -23.33 -4.81
C PRO A 79 -2.10 -21.80 -4.72
N LEU A 80 -1.59 -21.11 -5.75
CA LEU A 80 -1.63 -19.65 -5.85
C LEU A 80 -3.06 -19.15 -6.04
N ARG A 81 -3.48 -18.19 -5.23
CA ARG A 81 -4.88 -17.72 -5.17
C ARG A 81 -4.99 -16.23 -4.93
N LEU A 82 -6.07 -15.63 -5.42
CA LEU A 82 -6.57 -14.32 -5.05
C LEU A 82 -7.77 -14.52 -4.14
N MET A 83 -7.72 -13.93 -2.95
CA MET A 83 -8.81 -13.94 -1.98
C MET A 83 -9.47 -12.58 -1.93
N SER A 84 -10.75 -12.54 -1.59
CA SER A 84 -11.44 -11.29 -1.26
C SER A 84 -12.49 -11.47 -0.18
N TRP A 85 -12.70 -10.43 0.63
CA TRP A 85 -13.67 -10.40 1.73
C TRP A 85 -14.42 -9.08 1.74
N THR A 86 -15.71 -9.12 2.04
CA THR A 86 -16.48 -7.91 2.39
C THR A 86 -16.03 -7.45 3.78
N ILE A 87 -15.83 -6.15 3.95
CA ILE A 87 -15.47 -5.57 5.25
C ILE A 87 -16.75 -5.13 5.95
N ASP A 88 -16.98 -5.65 7.16
CA ASP A 88 -18.03 -5.14 8.04
C ASP A 88 -17.65 -3.76 8.58
N ALA A 89 -18.44 -2.74 8.27
CA ALA A 89 -18.10 -1.35 8.58
C ALA A 89 -18.13 -1.03 10.09
N GLN A 90 -18.78 -1.85 10.91
CA GLN A 90 -18.93 -1.60 12.36
C GLN A 90 -17.88 -2.33 13.19
N THR A 91 -17.41 -3.48 12.72
CA THR A 91 -16.51 -4.37 13.47
C THR A 91 -15.15 -4.52 12.79
N GLY A 92 -15.09 -4.21 11.50
CA GLY A 92 -13.98 -4.47 10.60
C GLY A 92 -13.81 -5.96 10.25
N ASP A 93 -14.74 -6.84 10.63
CA ASP A 93 -14.68 -8.26 10.28
C ASP A 93 -14.58 -8.48 8.77
N LEU A 94 -13.75 -9.45 8.37
CA LEU A 94 -13.62 -9.89 6.98
C LEU A 94 -14.61 -11.03 6.74
N LEU A 95 -15.70 -10.72 6.04
CA LEU A 95 -16.84 -11.61 5.83
C LEU A 95 -16.92 -12.11 4.39
N GLN A 96 -17.66 -13.20 4.18
CA GLN A 96 -18.05 -13.71 2.85
C GLN A 96 -16.85 -13.88 1.89
N ALA A 97 -15.89 -14.72 2.30
CA ALA A 97 -14.70 -14.97 1.51
C ALA A 97 -15.04 -15.49 0.10
N SER A 98 -14.39 -14.94 -0.92
CA SER A 98 -14.38 -15.45 -2.28
C SER A 98 -12.95 -15.76 -2.69
N GLU A 99 -12.78 -16.89 -3.38
CA GLU A 99 -11.49 -17.37 -3.85
C GLU A 99 -11.48 -17.42 -5.38
N THR A 100 -10.33 -17.12 -5.97
CA THR A 100 -10.11 -17.21 -7.42
C THR A 100 -8.67 -17.69 -7.68
N PRO A 101 -8.43 -18.62 -8.61
CA PRO A 101 -7.08 -19.03 -8.98
C PRO A 101 -6.24 -17.82 -9.45
N ALA A 102 -5.03 -17.69 -8.91
CA ALA A 102 -4.07 -16.71 -9.39
C ALA A 102 -3.24 -17.31 -10.52
N ALA A 103 -2.99 -16.55 -11.58
CA ALA A 103 -2.22 -17.00 -12.73
C ALA A 103 -0.71 -16.98 -12.44
N ALA A 104 -0.27 -16.24 -11.42
CA ALA A 104 1.11 -16.17 -10.97
C ALA A 104 1.22 -15.76 -9.49
N SER A 105 2.43 -15.77 -8.93
CA SER A 105 2.68 -15.30 -7.55
C SER A 105 2.86 -13.78 -7.57
N TYR A 106 1.94 -13.06 -6.94
CA TYR A 106 1.96 -11.60 -6.98
C TYR A 106 2.62 -11.02 -5.71
N PRO A 107 3.79 -10.36 -5.79
CA PRO A 107 4.30 -9.52 -4.71
C PRO A 107 3.49 -8.23 -4.46
N TYR A 108 2.63 -7.83 -5.40
CA TYR A 108 1.86 -6.60 -5.33
C TYR A 108 0.56 -6.75 -6.11
N ILE A 109 -0.53 -6.30 -5.50
CA ILE A 109 -1.83 -6.15 -6.15
C ILE A 109 -2.39 -4.76 -5.89
N SER A 110 -3.20 -4.24 -6.81
CA SER A 110 -3.96 -2.99 -6.62
C SER A 110 -5.25 -3.04 -7.43
N THR A 111 -6.27 -2.29 -7.01
CA THR A 111 -7.44 -2.05 -7.85
C THR A 111 -7.26 -0.79 -8.68
N ASP A 112 -7.90 -0.72 -9.84
CA ASP A 112 -8.02 0.57 -10.52
C ASP A 112 -8.97 1.51 -9.77
N SER A 113 -8.79 2.82 -9.96
CA SER A 113 -9.58 3.87 -9.29
C SER A 113 -11.08 3.83 -9.60
N GLN A 114 -11.49 3.10 -10.64
CA GLN A 114 -12.90 2.93 -11.02
C GLN A 114 -13.50 1.59 -10.56
N GLY A 115 -12.75 0.74 -9.85
CA GLY A 115 -13.25 -0.54 -9.33
C GLY A 115 -13.60 -1.58 -10.41
N ARG A 116 -13.01 -1.45 -11.60
CA ARG A 116 -13.25 -2.34 -12.75
C ARG A 116 -12.29 -3.53 -12.78
N PHE A 117 -11.07 -3.35 -12.25
CA PHE A 117 -9.99 -4.32 -12.37
C PHE A 117 -9.19 -4.48 -11.09
N LEU A 118 -8.71 -5.71 -10.88
CA LEU A 118 -7.62 -6.02 -9.96
C LEU A 118 -6.36 -6.31 -10.78
N LEU A 119 -5.30 -5.56 -10.53
CA LEU A 119 -4.01 -5.61 -11.19
C LEU A 119 -3.04 -6.40 -10.30
N GLY A 120 -2.24 -7.29 -10.88
CA GLY A 120 -1.20 -8.03 -10.16
C GLY A 120 0.11 -8.07 -10.93
N SER A 121 1.19 -7.56 -10.33
CA SER A 121 2.56 -7.71 -10.87
C SER A 121 3.19 -8.96 -10.30
N SER A 122 3.81 -9.78 -11.14
CA SER A 122 4.50 -11.01 -10.76
C SER A 122 6.01 -10.83 -10.89
N TYR A 123 6.73 -10.97 -9.76
CA TYR A 123 8.18 -10.81 -9.71
C TYR A 123 8.87 -11.87 -10.57
N ASP A 124 8.67 -13.14 -10.22
CA ASP A 124 9.34 -14.28 -10.87
C ASP A 124 8.73 -14.60 -12.25
N GLY A 125 7.62 -13.95 -12.60
CA GLY A 125 6.87 -14.23 -13.82
C GLY A 125 7.03 -13.18 -14.91
N ASP A 126 7.75 -12.07 -14.64
CA ASP A 126 8.00 -10.98 -15.59
C ASP A 126 6.74 -10.47 -16.29
N VAL A 127 5.64 -10.39 -15.53
CA VAL A 127 4.31 -10.13 -16.08
C VAL A 127 3.45 -9.31 -15.13
N VAL A 128 2.64 -8.43 -15.72
CA VAL A 128 1.46 -7.86 -15.07
C VAL A 128 0.21 -8.51 -15.63
N HIS A 129 -0.65 -8.98 -14.74
CA HIS A 129 -1.97 -9.52 -15.06
C HIS A 129 -3.06 -8.52 -14.68
N VAL A 130 -4.12 -8.48 -15.50
CA VAL A 130 -5.33 -7.68 -15.25
C VAL A 130 -6.51 -8.63 -15.10
N TYR A 131 -7.15 -8.64 -13.95
CA TYR A 131 -8.38 -9.38 -13.69
C TYR A 131 -9.57 -8.43 -13.72
N ARG A 132 -10.66 -8.85 -14.35
CA ARG A 132 -11.92 -8.11 -14.27
C ARG A 132 -12.57 -8.33 -12.92
N LEU A 133 -13.14 -7.26 -12.35
CA LEU A 133 -14.02 -7.34 -11.19
C LEU A 133 -15.47 -7.42 -11.67
N ALA A 134 -16.23 -8.35 -11.10
CA ALA A 134 -17.67 -8.43 -11.30
C ALA A 134 -18.39 -7.25 -10.62
N GLY A 135 -19.68 -7.06 -10.91
CA GLY A 135 -20.47 -5.99 -10.30
C GLY A 135 -20.60 -6.06 -8.77
N ASP A 136 -20.39 -7.25 -8.18
CA ASP A 136 -20.32 -7.46 -6.73
C ASP A 136 -18.89 -7.36 -6.16
N GLY A 137 -17.92 -7.00 -7.01
CA GLY A 137 -16.50 -6.85 -6.68
C GLY A 137 -15.71 -8.16 -6.65
N LYS A 138 -16.28 -9.31 -7.00
CA LYS A 138 -15.51 -10.57 -7.07
C LYS A 138 -14.54 -10.58 -8.25
N VAL A 139 -13.40 -11.24 -8.07
CA VAL A 139 -12.39 -11.41 -9.12
C VAL A 139 -12.88 -12.45 -10.14
N ILE A 140 -12.78 -12.13 -11.43
CA ILE A 140 -13.14 -13.04 -12.53
C ILE A 140 -11.85 -13.60 -13.14
N ALA A 141 -11.69 -14.92 -13.12
CA ALA A 141 -10.61 -15.63 -13.81
C ALA A 141 -11.08 -16.26 -15.13
N PRO A 142 -10.17 -16.49 -16.11
CA PRO A 142 -8.76 -16.10 -16.11
C PRO A 142 -8.56 -14.57 -16.22
N PRO A 143 -7.33 -14.03 -16.03
CA PRO A 143 -7.07 -12.63 -16.28
C PRO A 143 -7.45 -12.24 -17.72
N VAL A 144 -8.02 -11.05 -17.89
CA VAL A 144 -8.44 -10.51 -19.20
C VAL A 144 -7.27 -9.97 -20.01
N ALA A 145 -6.14 -9.67 -19.36
CA ALA A 145 -4.91 -9.28 -20.04
C ALA A 145 -3.67 -9.73 -19.26
N ALA A 146 -2.58 -9.93 -20.00
CA ALA A 146 -1.23 -10.18 -19.50
C ALA A 146 -0.25 -9.30 -20.30
N TYR A 147 0.63 -8.58 -19.62
CA TYR A 147 1.65 -7.73 -20.23
C TYR A 147 3.04 -8.16 -19.75
N LYS A 148 3.91 -8.56 -20.68
CA LYS A 148 5.30 -8.91 -20.37
C LYS A 148 6.08 -7.67 -20.00
N THR A 149 6.67 -7.64 -18.81
CA THR A 149 7.31 -6.46 -18.24
C THR A 149 8.83 -6.45 -18.44
N GLY A 150 9.42 -7.61 -18.67
CA GLY A 150 10.84 -7.85 -18.43
C GLY A 150 11.11 -8.21 -16.97
N HIS A 151 12.37 -8.52 -16.67
CA HIS A 151 12.80 -9.12 -15.40
C HIS A 151 12.23 -8.39 -14.16
N ALA A 152 11.58 -9.14 -13.28
CA ALA A 152 11.25 -8.73 -11.91
C ALA A 152 10.26 -7.55 -11.76
N ALA A 153 9.02 -7.70 -12.23
CA ALA A 153 7.94 -6.74 -11.94
C ALA A 153 7.55 -6.78 -10.46
N HIS A 154 7.71 -5.65 -9.76
CA HIS A 154 7.56 -5.59 -8.31
C HIS A 154 6.32 -4.83 -7.83
N SER A 155 5.82 -3.86 -8.59
CA SER A 155 4.55 -3.20 -8.25
C SER A 155 3.74 -2.81 -9.47
N VAL A 156 2.44 -2.58 -9.28
CA VAL A 156 1.54 -2.06 -10.30
C VAL A 156 0.51 -1.14 -9.64
N ILE A 157 0.39 0.11 -10.09
CA ILE A 157 -0.62 1.08 -9.63
C ILE A 157 -1.32 1.75 -10.80
N SER A 158 -2.60 2.12 -10.63
CA SER A 158 -3.30 2.98 -11.58
C SER A 158 -3.27 4.44 -11.18
N ASP A 159 -3.39 5.34 -12.15
CA ASP A 159 -3.62 6.75 -11.89
C ASP A 159 -5.06 7.04 -11.42
N ALA A 160 -5.30 8.27 -10.94
CA ALA A 160 -6.62 8.68 -10.46
C ALA A 160 -7.70 8.72 -11.57
N THR A 161 -7.33 8.76 -12.85
CA THR A 161 -8.29 8.70 -13.96
C THR A 161 -8.67 7.26 -14.34
N GLY A 162 -7.92 6.25 -13.89
CA GLY A 162 -8.13 4.85 -14.24
C GLY A 162 -7.77 4.53 -15.69
N ARG A 163 -6.97 5.38 -16.34
CA ARG A 163 -6.59 5.24 -17.77
C ARG A 163 -5.14 4.89 -17.95
N SER A 164 -4.30 5.10 -16.94
CA SER A 164 -2.87 4.80 -16.99
C SER A 164 -2.48 3.89 -15.83
N VAL A 165 -1.59 2.95 -16.12
CA VAL A 165 -1.00 2.02 -15.15
C VAL A 165 0.52 2.17 -15.17
N TYR A 166 1.13 2.15 -13.99
CA TYR A 166 2.56 2.28 -13.80
C TYR A 166 3.11 1.07 -13.06
N VAL A 167 4.19 0.49 -13.59
CA VAL A 167 4.77 -0.77 -13.08
C VAL A 167 6.20 -0.50 -12.63
N GLY A 168 6.49 -0.66 -11.34
CA GLY A 168 7.88 -0.67 -10.87
C GLY A 168 8.54 -1.99 -11.27
N ASN A 169 9.55 -1.93 -12.13
CA ASN A 169 10.21 -3.11 -12.68
C ASN A 169 11.66 -3.16 -12.19
N LEU A 170 11.89 -3.97 -11.14
CA LEU A 170 13.13 -3.98 -10.38
C LEU A 170 14.31 -4.41 -11.25
N GLY A 171 14.13 -5.48 -12.03
CA GLY A 171 15.21 -6.12 -12.78
C GLY A 171 15.69 -5.35 -14.00
N THR A 172 15.04 -4.24 -14.35
CA THR A 172 15.37 -3.45 -15.56
C THR A 172 15.59 -1.97 -15.28
N ASP A 173 15.56 -1.55 -14.00
CA ASP A 173 15.67 -0.14 -13.58
C ASP A 173 14.65 0.79 -14.28
N ARG A 174 13.43 0.29 -14.50
CA ARG A 174 12.38 1.00 -15.24
C ARG A 174 11.10 1.12 -14.45
N VAL A 175 10.40 2.23 -14.68
CA VAL A 175 8.96 2.32 -14.42
C VAL A 175 8.24 2.19 -15.76
N LEU A 176 7.47 1.13 -15.95
CA LEU A 176 6.64 0.99 -17.16
C LEU A 176 5.46 1.95 -17.09
N GLN A 177 5.02 2.44 -18.23
CA GLN A 177 3.90 3.37 -18.38
C GLN A 177 2.95 2.87 -19.47
N LEU A 178 1.76 2.45 -19.08
CA LEU A 178 0.81 1.72 -19.91
C LEU A 178 -0.56 2.41 -19.89
N ASN A 179 -1.28 2.41 -21.01
CA ASN A 179 -2.71 2.69 -21.02
C ASN A 179 -3.47 1.47 -20.52
N LEU A 180 -4.54 1.70 -19.75
CA LEU A 180 -5.52 0.70 -19.36
C LEU A 180 -6.84 0.99 -20.07
N THR A 181 -7.22 0.11 -20.99
CA THR A 181 -8.44 0.25 -21.79
C THR A 181 -9.67 -0.31 -21.05
N GLN A 182 -10.88 -0.07 -21.58
CA GLN A 182 -12.13 -0.51 -20.94
C GLN A 182 -12.31 -2.03 -20.90
N ASP A 183 -11.73 -2.74 -21.86
CA ASP A 183 -11.68 -4.21 -21.91
C ASP A 183 -10.60 -4.80 -20.99
N GLY A 184 -9.70 -3.96 -20.44
CA GLY A 184 -8.63 -4.37 -19.52
C GLY A 184 -7.28 -4.59 -20.19
N SER A 185 -7.19 -4.36 -21.51
CA SER A 185 -5.94 -4.46 -22.27
C SER A 185 -4.94 -3.39 -21.82
N LEU A 186 -3.66 -3.75 -21.86
CA LEU A 186 -2.53 -2.87 -21.54
C LEU A 186 -1.73 -2.57 -22.80
N THR A 187 -1.53 -1.28 -23.11
CA THR A 187 -0.72 -0.85 -24.26
C THR A 187 0.32 0.19 -23.83
N PRO A 188 1.53 0.18 -24.41
CA PRO A 188 2.58 1.12 -24.00
C PRO A 188 2.18 2.58 -24.28
N ILE A 189 2.54 3.48 -23.35
CA ILE A 189 2.53 4.92 -23.57
C ILE A 189 3.92 5.30 -24.09
N GLY A 190 4.00 5.80 -25.32
CA GLY A 190 5.28 6.11 -25.98
C GLY A 190 6.15 4.84 -26.10
N GLU A 191 7.38 4.90 -25.59
CA GLU A 191 8.30 3.74 -25.54
C GLU A 191 7.87 2.66 -24.53
N GLY A 192 6.84 2.92 -23.72
CA GLY A 192 6.29 1.98 -22.75
C GLY A 192 6.97 2.00 -21.38
N TYR A 193 8.04 2.77 -21.21
CA TYR A 193 8.73 2.94 -19.93
C TYR A 193 9.43 4.28 -19.80
N VAL A 194 9.89 4.56 -18.59
CA VAL A 194 10.88 5.58 -18.25
C VAL A 194 11.96 4.93 -17.38
N GLU A 195 13.19 5.42 -17.52
CA GLU A 195 14.33 4.92 -16.75
C GLU A 195 14.40 5.57 -15.36
N THR A 196 14.81 4.77 -14.39
CA THR A 196 15.29 5.23 -13.08
C THR A 196 16.82 5.19 -13.07
N GLU A 197 17.44 5.68 -12.01
CA GLU A 197 18.90 5.54 -11.84
C GLU A 197 19.36 4.08 -12.01
N ALA A 198 20.53 3.90 -12.62
CA ALA A 198 21.08 2.57 -12.89
C ALA A 198 21.33 1.80 -11.59
N ASN A 199 20.97 0.51 -11.58
CA ASN A 199 21.01 -0.40 -10.43
C ASN A 199 20.16 0.06 -9.22
N ASN A 200 19.20 0.96 -9.41
CA ASN A 200 18.33 1.42 -8.32
C ASN A 200 17.28 0.37 -7.95
N GLY A 201 16.79 -0.40 -8.93
CA GLY A 201 15.81 -1.46 -8.76
C GLY A 201 14.40 -0.95 -8.48
N ALA A 202 13.77 -0.31 -9.47
CA ALA A 202 12.45 0.31 -9.35
C ALA A 202 11.42 -0.62 -8.66
N ARG A 203 10.98 -0.28 -7.45
CA ARG A 203 10.18 -1.16 -6.60
C ARG A 203 8.73 -0.68 -6.50
N HIS A 204 8.39 0.08 -5.46
CA HIS A 204 7.04 0.58 -5.24
C HIS A 204 6.89 2.03 -5.74
N SER A 205 5.70 2.36 -6.23
CA SER A 205 5.34 3.72 -6.64
C SER A 205 4.19 4.26 -5.80
N VAL A 206 4.14 5.59 -5.65
CA VAL A 206 2.97 6.30 -5.12
C VAL A 206 2.64 7.51 -5.99
N MET A 207 1.35 7.71 -6.26
CA MET A 207 0.83 8.87 -6.97
C MET A 207 0.52 10.01 -5.99
N SER A 208 0.80 11.25 -6.38
CA SER A 208 0.35 12.42 -5.62
C SER A 208 -1.17 12.52 -5.62
N PRO A 209 -1.82 12.99 -4.53
CA PRO A 209 -3.28 13.10 -4.46
C PRO A 209 -3.91 13.96 -5.57
N ASP A 210 -3.16 14.91 -6.12
CA ASP A 210 -3.57 15.74 -7.26
C ASP A 210 -3.26 15.11 -8.63
N ASN A 211 -2.79 13.86 -8.66
CA ASN A 211 -2.46 13.08 -9.85
C ASN A 211 -1.39 13.71 -10.77
N ARG A 212 -0.58 14.63 -10.24
CA ARG A 212 0.46 15.38 -10.99
C ARG A 212 1.84 14.74 -10.96
N TYR A 213 2.16 14.00 -9.90
CA TYR A 213 3.49 13.44 -9.69
C TYR A 213 3.42 11.98 -9.28
N LEU A 214 4.35 11.19 -9.77
CA LEU A 214 4.60 9.82 -9.32
C LEU A 214 5.99 9.77 -8.69
N TYR A 215 6.10 9.14 -7.53
CA TYR A 215 7.38 8.88 -6.87
C TYR A 215 7.59 7.36 -6.83
N ASN A 216 8.72 6.89 -7.34
CA ASN A 216 9.13 5.50 -7.27
C ASN A 216 10.33 5.35 -6.34
N ILE A 217 10.29 4.39 -5.41
CA ILE A 217 11.45 4.01 -4.62
C ILE A 217 12.15 2.81 -5.26
N GLY A 218 13.47 2.89 -5.44
CA GLY A 218 14.28 1.72 -5.81
C GLY A 218 14.65 0.87 -4.59
N GLU A 219 14.56 -0.46 -4.71
CA GLU A 219 14.91 -1.41 -3.64
C GLU A 219 16.41 -1.41 -3.32
N MET A 220 17.24 -1.34 -4.37
CA MET A 220 18.67 -1.62 -4.30
C MET A 220 19.51 -0.35 -4.12
N GLY A 221 19.17 0.72 -4.84
CA GLY A 221 19.82 2.03 -4.66
C GLY A 221 19.17 2.86 -3.55
N GLY A 222 17.92 2.56 -3.20
CA GLY A 222 17.16 3.37 -2.25
C GLY A 222 16.92 4.80 -2.72
N ILE A 223 17.08 5.05 -4.03
CA ILE A 223 16.88 6.36 -4.65
C ILE A 223 15.39 6.51 -4.95
N ILE A 224 14.83 7.66 -4.55
CA ILE A 224 13.47 8.04 -4.93
C ILE A 224 13.56 8.81 -6.25
N THR A 225 12.95 8.29 -7.31
CA THR A 225 12.81 8.98 -8.59
C THR A 225 11.44 9.63 -8.67
N GLN A 226 11.41 10.95 -8.93
CA GLN A 226 10.20 11.71 -9.15
C GLN A 226 9.93 11.88 -10.65
N PHE A 227 8.68 11.64 -11.03
CA PHE A 227 8.16 11.86 -12.36
C PHE A 227 7.01 12.85 -12.34
N GLN A 228 7.00 13.79 -13.28
CA GLN A 228 5.80 14.57 -13.60
C GLN A 228 4.92 13.78 -14.55
N ARG A 229 3.66 13.59 -14.18
CA ARG A 229 2.66 12.96 -15.03
C ARG A 229 2.13 13.98 -16.04
N GLN A 230 2.23 13.64 -17.32
CA GLN A 230 1.67 14.41 -18.43
C GLN A 230 0.17 14.12 -18.60
N PRO A 231 -0.60 14.99 -19.27
CA PRO A 231 -2.05 14.81 -19.45
C PRO A 231 -2.44 13.46 -20.11
N ASN A 232 -1.61 12.95 -21.01
CA ASN A 232 -1.79 11.64 -21.67
C ASN A 232 -1.36 10.45 -20.81
N GLY A 233 -0.92 10.67 -19.57
CA GLY A 233 -0.41 9.65 -18.67
C GLY A 233 1.07 9.34 -18.80
N ALA A 234 1.78 9.90 -19.79
CA ALA A 234 3.23 9.72 -19.89
C ALA A 234 3.94 10.33 -18.68
N LEU A 235 5.07 9.74 -18.29
CA LEU A 235 5.92 10.20 -17.21
C LEU A 235 7.12 10.96 -17.78
N LYS A 236 7.46 12.08 -17.14
CA LYS A 236 8.72 12.79 -17.37
C LYS A 236 9.53 12.78 -16.08
N LYS A 237 10.71 12.15 -16.07
CA LYS A 237 11.65 12.20 -14.94
C LYS A 237 12.05 13.65 -14.68
N ILE A 238 11.97 14.09 -13.42
CA ILE A 238 12.26 15.49 -13.04
C ILE A 238 13.31 15.64 -11.94
N ALA A 239 13.43 14.68 -11.01
CA ALA A 239 14.43 14.74 -9.95
C ALA A 239 14.61 13.37 -9.25
N GLU A 240 15.73 13.23 -8.54
CA GLU A 240 16.10 12.05 -7.78
C GLU A 240 16.66 12.43 -6.41
N TRP A 241 16.40 11.59 -5.40
CA TRP A 241 16.92 11.76 -4.04
C TRP A 241 17.59 10.47 -3.57
N PRO A 242 18.84 10.52 -3.09
CA PRO A 242 19.53 9.34 -2.60
C PRO A 242 18.86 8.80 -1.33
N ASN A 243 19.18 7.54 -1.01
CA ASN A 243 18.77 6.93 0.24
C ASN A 243 19.20 7.80 1.44
N ALA A 244 18.24 8.20 2.29
CA ALA A 244 18.47 9.14 3.37
C ALA A 244 19.41 8.63 4.48
N VAL A 245 19.57 7.31 4.61
CA VAL A 245 20.28 6.67 5.72
C VAL A 245 21.54 5.93 5.29
N ALA A 246 21.76 5.73 3.99
CA ALA A 246 22.88 4.93 3.48
C ALA A 246 24.25 5.41 3.99
N THR A 247 24.53 6.71 3.90
CA THR A 247 25.79 7.28 4.40
C THR A 247 25.91 7.16 5.93
N GLN A 248 24.83 7.45 6.66
CA GLN A 248 24.81 7.41 8.13
C GLN A 248 25.10 6.01 8.67
N TYR A 249 24.60 4.96 8.00
CA TYR A 249 24.74 3.58 8.43
C TYR A 249 25.76 2.79 7.62
N HIS A 250 26.57 3.46 6.78
CA HIS A 250 27.59 2.84 5.93
C HIS A 250 27.04 1.68 5.07
N LEU A 251 25.84 1.86 4.53
CA LEU A 251 25.21 0.83 3.70
C LEU A 251 25.91 0.73 2.34
N GLN A 252 26.19 -0.49 1.92
CA GLN A 252 26.63 -0.76 0.54
C GLN A 252 25.44 -0.79 -0.41
N GLN A 253 25.73 -0.67 -1.72
CA GLN A 253 24.74 -0.84 -2.77
C GLN A 253 23.97 -2.15 -2.61
N GLY A 254 22.65 -2.08 -2.72
CA GLY A 254 21.77 -3.23 -2.72
C GLY A 254 21.97 -4.14 -3.92
N ARG A 255 21.45 -5.35 -3.82
CA ARG A 255 21.36 -6.30 -4.92
C ARG A 255 20.11 -7.13 -4.76
N GLU A 256 19.62 -7.67 -5.88
CA GLU A 256 18.54 -8.64 -5.89
C GLU A 256 18.90 -9.83 -4.99
N ARG A 257 17.92 -10.32 -4.22
CA ARG A 257 18.12 -11.36 -3.20
C ARG A 257 17.39 -12.63 -3.59
N LEU A 258 18.17 -13.67 -3.89
CA LEU A 258 17.68 -15.01 -4.18
C LEU A 258 17.29 -15.74 -2.87
N ALA A 259 16.64 -16.90 -2.99
CA ALA A 259 16.11 -17.67 -1.86
C ALA A 259 17.19 -18.09 -0.83
N ASP A 260 18.44 -18.22 -1.24
CA ASP A 260 19.60 -18.61 -0.44
C ASP A 260 20.47 -17.42 0.02
N TYR A 261 19.95 -16.18 -0.11
CA TYR A 261 20.69 -14.98 0.26
C TYR A 261 21.13 -14.99 1.73
N ASN A 262 22.44 -15.06 1.96
CA ASN A 262 23.06 -15.12 3.29
C ASN A 262 24.19 -14.09 3.49
N ASP A 263 24.27 -13.07 2.63
CA ASP A 263 25.28 -12.03 2.70
C ASP A 263 25.09 -11.17 3.96
N PRO A 264 26.06 -11.13 4.89
CA PRO A 264 25.95 -10.34 6.12
C PRO A 264 26.23 -8.85 5.90
N THR A 265 26.63 -8.46 4.68
CA THR A 265 26.92 -7.06 4.35
C THR A 265 25.67 -6.19 4.59
N PRO A 266 25.78 -5.08 5.35
CA PRO A 266 24.68 -4.13 5.47
C PRO A 266 24.50 -3.41 4.13
N ARG A 267 23.52 -3.86 3.34
CA ARG A 267 23.18 -3.29 2.04
C ARG A 267 21.87 -2.53 2.09
N ILE A 268 21.74 -1.51 1.24
CA ILE A 268 20.46 -0.82 1.03
C ILE A 268 19.38 -1.85 0.66
N TRP A 269 18.23 -1.72 1.32
CA TRP A 269 17.07 -2.57 1.10
C TRP A 269 15.77 -1.82 1.35
N SER A 270 15.59 -0.72 0.62
CA SER A 270 14.36 0.08 0.69
C SER A 270 13.14 -0.76 0.29
N ALA A 271 11.99 -0.49 0.87
CA ALA A 271 10.77 -1.24 0.57
C ALA A 271 9.63 -0.34 0.13
N ASP A 272 8.88 0.21 1.07
CA ASP A 272 7.58 0.80 0.77
C ASP A 272 7.66 2.32 0.71
N ILE A 273 6.73 2.92 -0.03
CA ILE A 273 6.60 4.36 -0.21
C ILE A 273 5.14 4.78 -0.07
N ARG A 274 4.87 5.80 0.75
CA ARG A 274 3.51 6.30 1.00
C ARG A 274 3.49 7.81 1.08
N ILE A 275 2.37 8.40 0.65
CA ILE A 275 2.11 9.84 0.70
C ILE A 275 0.93 10.12 1.62
N THR A 276 1.03 11.17 2.42
CA THR A 276 -0.13 11.62 3.21
C THR A 276 -1.26 12.09 2.30
N PRO A 277 -2.54 11.89 2.66
CA PRO A 277 -3.69 12.27 1.82
C PRO A 277 -3.74 13.74 1.39
N ASN A 278 -3.15 14.64 2.19
CA ASN A 278 -3.05 16.06 1.85
C ASN A 278 -1.86 16.42 0.94
N GLY A 279 -1.08 15.42 0.51
CA GLY A 279 0.06 15.58 -0.39
C GLY A 279 1.28 16.29 0.20
N ARG A 280 1.36 16.49 1.53
CA ARG A 280 2.43 17.29 2.15
C ARG A 280 3.66 16.50 2.54
N PHE A 281 3.50 15.21 2.85
CA PHE A 281 4.59 14.37 3.34
C PHE A 281 4.64 13.02 2.62
N LEU A 282 5.86 12.55 2.39
CA LEU A 282 6.17 11.25 1.80
C LEU A 282 7.05 10.47 2.78
N TYR A 283 6.81 9.18 2.92
CA TYR A 283 7.56 8.29 3.81
C TYR A 283 8.05 7.06 3.06
N VAL A 284 9.30 6.66 3.33
CA VAL A 284 9.94 5.47 2.74
C VAL A 284 10.52 4.59 3.84
N THR A 285 10.33 3.27 3.73
CA THR A 285 10.94 2.30 4.66
C THR A 285 12.30 1.81 4.14
N GLU A 286 13.22 1.54 5.06
CA GLU A 286 14.51 0.91 4.80
C GLU A 286 14.68 -0.31 5.72
N ARG A 287 14.76 -1.51 5.13
CA ARG A 287 14.68 -2.78 5.86
C ARG A 287 15.94 -3.10 6.65
N THR A 288 17.11 -2.76 6.12
CA THR A 288 18.39 -3.13 6.75
C THR A 288 18.62 -2.38 8.05
N THR A 289 18.30 -1.08 8.07
CA THR A 289 18.46 -0.19 9.24
C THR A 289 17.22 -0.15 10.13
N SER A 290 16.11 -0.74 9.69
CA SER A 290 14.81 -0.67 10.38
C SER A 290 14.36 0.75 10.64
N THR A 291 14.35 1.56 9.58
CA THR A 291 13.99 2.98 9.63
C THR A 291 12.86 3.35 8.67
N VAL A 292 12.17 4.45 9.00
CA VAL A 292 11.32 5.20 8.08
C VAL A 292 11.91 6.59 7.90
N SER A 293 12.18 6.98 6.66
CA SER A 293 12.61 8.34 6.30
C SER A 293 11.44 9.16 5.79
N GLY A 294 11.30 10.40 6.26
CA GLY A 294 10.21 11.31 5.90
C GLY A 294 10.70 12.51 5.10
N TYR A 295 9.90 12.92 4.12
CA TYR A 295 10.17 14.05 3.24
C TYR A 295 8.98 14.99 3.20
N ARG A 296 9.24 16.30 3.15
CA ARG A 296 8.25 17.31 2.79
C ARG A 296 8.18 17.41 1.28
N ILE A 297 6.97 17.48 0.75
CA ILE A 297 6.71 17.68 -0.68
C ILE A 297 6.42 19.16 -0.92
N ASN A 298 7.15 19.77 -1.85
CA ASN A 298 6.81 21.09 -2.36
C ASN A 298 5.52 21.02 -3.18
N LYS A 299 4.52 21.86 -2.87
CA LYS A 299 3.20 21.82 -3.52
C LYS A 299 3.25 22.24 -5.00
N GLU A 300 4.20 23.08 -5.38
CA GLU A 300 4.29 23.64 -6.72
C GLU A 300 4.97 22.67 -7.69
N ASP A 301 6.15 22.16 -7.32
CA ASP A 301 7.01 21.35 -8.18
C ASP A 301 7.17 19.88 -7.73
N GLY A 302 6.60 19.51 -6.59
CA GLY A 302 6.66 18.16 -6.02
C GLY A 302 8.02 17.77 -5.43
N LYS A 303 9.01 18.67 -5.39
CA LYS A 303 10.34 18.31 -4.89
C LYS A 303 10.31 17.90 -3.43
N LEU A 304 11.15 16.92 -3.11
CA LEU A 304 11.29 16.38 -1.76
C LEU A 304 12.36 17.16 -0.97
N THR A 305 12.07 17.43 0.30
CA THR A 305 13.04 17.92 1.29
C THR A 305 13.05 16.96 2.47
N LEU A 306 14.20 16.37 2.79
CA LEU A 306 14.34 15.45 3.91
C LEU A 306 13.95 16.14 5.23
N ILE A 307 13.08 15.49 6.00
CA ILE A 307 12.67 15.92 7.35
C ILE A 307 13.55 15.22 8.39
N GLY A 308 13.75 13.92 8.22
CA GLY A 308 14.48 13.08 9.15
C GLY A 308 14.22 11.60 8.89
N SER A 309 14.84 10.75 9.71
CA SER A 309 14.64 9.31 9.71
C SER A 309 14.47 8.81 11.15
N TRP A 310 13.57 7.86 11.34
CA TRP A 310 13.18 7.36 12.66
C TRP A 310 13.28 5.84 12.72
N PRO A 311 13.80 5.26 13.81
CA PRO A 311 13.74 3.82 14.02
C PRO A 311 12.28 3.37 14.13
N VAL A 312 11.98 2.23 13.51
CA VAL A 312 10.68 1.58 13.54
C VAL A 312 10.84 0.06 13.71
N GLU A 313 9.77 -0.68 13.47
CA GLU A 313 9.67 -2.13 13.63
C GLU A 313 10.75 -2.83 12.80
N LYS A 314 11.33 -3.91 13.34
CA LYS A 314 12.48 -4.57 12.73
C LYS A 314 12.15 -5.08 11.31
N GLN A 315 12.96 -4.68 10.34
CA GLN A 315 12.80 -5.00 8.92
C GLN A 315 11.45 -4.52 8.34
N PRO A 316 11.19 -3.20 8.32
CA PRO A 316 9.90 -2.61 7.95
C PRO A 316 9.61 -2.75 6.46
N ARG A 317 8.75 -3.71 6.09
CA ARG A 317 8.39 -3.96 4.69
C ARG A 317 7.12 -3.25 4.25
N GLY A 318 6.17 -3.03 5.17
CA GLY A 318 4.88 -2.44 4.87
C GLY A 318 4.59 -1.25 5.77
N ILE A 319 4.14 -0.15 5.18
CA ILE A 319 3.57 0.98 5.92
C ILE A 319 2.23 1.40 5.31
N ALA A 320 1.39 1.98 6.14
CA ALA A 320 0.17 2.66 5.71
C ALA A 320 -0.03 3.95 6.49
N ILE A 321 -0.75 4.89 5.89
CA ILE A 321 -1.09 6.17 6.51
C ILE A 321 -2.61 6.19 6.67
N SER A 322 -3.09 6.60 7.84
CA SER A 322 -4.53 6.72 8.10
C SER A 322 -5.19 7.71 7.12
N PRO A 323 -6.47 7.52 6.75
CA PRO A 323 -7.17 8.40 5.81
C PRO A 323 -7.20 9.89 6.22
N ASP A 324 -7.13 10.19 7.52
CA ASP A 324 -7.04 11.54 8.04
C ASP A 324 -5.61 12.14 7.99
N GLY A 325 -4.60 11.33 7.63
CA GLY A 325 -3.18 11.68 7.57
C GLY A 325 -2.52 11.96 8.92
N ARG A 326 -3.08 11.48 10.03
CA ARG A 326 -2.53 11.69 11.38
C ARG A 326 -1.61 10.56 11.87
N TRP A 327 -1.78 9.36 11.33
CA TRP A 327 -1.10 8.16 11.84
C TRP A 327 -0.37 7.45 10.71
N LEU A 328 0.86 7.05 10.97
CA LEU A 328 1.60 6.08 10.16
C LEU A 328 1.65 4.77 10.93
N ILE A 329 1.27 3.69 10.28
CA ILE A 329 1.33 2.33 10.83
C ILE A 329 2.45 1.59 10.11
N ALA A 330 3.31 0.91 10.87
CA ALA A 330 4.44 0.15 10.34
C ALA A 330 4.41 -1.31 10.81
N SER A 331 4.60 -2.23 9.86
CA SER A 331 4.84 -3.65 10.14
C SER A 331 6.27 -4.02 9.76
N GLY A 332 6.86 -4.94 10.51
CA GLY A 332 8.21 -5.45 10.25
C GLY A 332 8.25 -6.96 10.12
N GLU A 333 8.92 -7.48 9.09
CA GLU A 333 9.02 -8.92 8.79
C GLU A 333 9.66 -9.70 9.96
N LYS A 334 10.46 -9.03 10.79
CA LYS A 334 11.14 -9.61 11.96
C LYS A 334 10.69 -8.98 13.29
N SER A 335 9.54 -8.31 13.29
CA SER A 335 8.92 -7.74 14.47
C SER A 335 7.81 -8.65 14.99
N ASN A 336 7.62 -8.69 16.31
CA ASN A 336 6.47 -9.33 16.95
C ASN A 336 5.34 -8.33 17.26
N VAL A 337 5.47 -7.09 16.76
CA VAL A 337 4.50 -6.02 16.94
C VAL A 337 4.32 -5.20 15.66
N THR A 338 3.13 -4.65 15.49
CA THR A 338 2.83 -3.54 14.57
C THR A 338 2.88 -2.23 15.35
N GLY A 339 3.64 -1.25 14.88
CA GLY A 339 3.76 0.06 15.53
C GLY A 339 2.89 1.13 14.90
N SER A 340 2.54 2.14 15.71
CA SER A 340 1.76 3.31 15.33
C SER A 340 2.51 4.59 15.72
N TYR A 341 2.55 5.53 14.78
CA TYR A 341 3.33 6.75 14.85
C TYR A 341 2.45 7.95 14.53
N ALA A 342 2.43 8.94 15.41
CA ALA A 342 1.83 10.24 15.15
C ALA A 342 2.64 10.99 14.08
N ILE A 343 1.97 11.46 13.04
CA ILE A 343 2.52 12.39 12.05
C ILE A 343 2.28 13.81 12.55
N ASN A 344 3.36 14.55 12.84
CA ASN A 344 3.21 15.96 13.15
C ASN A 344 2.64 16.71 11.94
N ARG A 345 1.45 17.32 12.11
CA ARG A 345 0.70 17.98 11.02
C ARG A 345 1.46 19.11 10.33
N ARG A 346 2.45 19.72 10.97
CA ARG A 346 3.22 20.85 10.41
C ARG A 346 4.58 20.40 9.88
N SER A 347 5.31 19.61 10.67
CA SER A 347 6.68 19.22 10.35
C SER A 347 6.80 17.92 9.58
N GLY A 348 5.83 17.00 9.71
CA GLY A 348 5.90 15.64 9.17
C GLY A 348 6.77 14.69 10.01
N VAL A 349 7.27 15.15 11.16
CA VAL A 349 8.04 14.32 12.10
C VAL A 349 7.16 13.19 12.65
N LEU A 350 7.72 11.98 12.70
CA LEU A 350 7.08 10.83 13.32
C LEU A 350 7.39 10.77 14.83
N LYS A 351 6.38 10.42 15.62
CA LYS A 351 6.52 10.10 17.04
C LYS A 351 5.79 8.81 17.33
N HIS A 352 6.49 7.79 17.84
CA HIS A 352 5.86 6.55 18.29
C HIS A 352 4.81 6.83 19.38
N VAL A 353 3.61 6.28 19.23
CA VAL A 353 2.50 6.45 20.17
C VAL A 353 1.94 5.14 20.73
N GLY A 354 2.28 4.00 20.12
CA GLY A 354 1.90 2.70 20.64
C GLY A 354 2.19 1.58 19.65
N SER A 355 2.06 0.36 20.12
CA SER A 355 2.19 -0.85 19.33
C SER A 355 1.16 -1.88 19.78
N ALA A 356 0.90 -2.86 18.91
CA ALA A 356 0.05 -4.01 19.21
C ALA A 356 0.73 -5.30 18.74
N PRO A 357 0.45 -6.46 19.38
CA PRO A 357 1.01 -7.75 18.98
C PRO A 357 0.73 -8.04 17.51
N ALA A 358 1.72 -8.60 16.81
CA ALA A 358 1.61 -9.08 15.44
C ALA A 358 2.13 -10.52 15.35
N GLY A 359 1.57 -11.28 14.41
CA GLY A 359 2.04 -12.59 13.99
C GLY A 359 3.34 -12.53 13.18
N GLY A 360 3.79 -13.70 12.73
CA GLY A 360 5.05 -13.85 12.02
C GLY A 360 5.03 -13.27 10.61
N ASP A 361 6.19 -12.74 10.19
CA ASP A 361 6.41 -12.15 8.86
C ASP A 361 5.36 -11.08 8.48
N ALA A 362 5.15 -10.13 9.41
CA ALA A 362 4.21 -9.04 9.23
C ALA A 362 4.68 -8.05 8.16
N ASN A 363 4.12 -8.10 6.96
CA ASN A 363 4.79 -7.55 5.77
C ASN A 363 3.93 -6.71 4.81
N TRP A 364 2.67 -6.47 5.15
CA TRP A 364 1.80 -5.55 4.44
C TRP A 364 0.80 -4.91 5.40
N VAL A 365 0.48 -3.62 5.19
CA VAL A 365 -0.46 -2.86 6.02
C VAL A 365 -1.47 -2.16 5.13
N THR A 366 -2.74 -2.16 5.53
CA THR A 366 -3.84 -1.45 4.88
C THR A 366 -4.74 -0.83 5.94
N VAL A 367 -5.29 0.35 5.68
CA VAL A 367 -6.12 1.10 6.65
C VAL A 367 -7.39 1.56 5.96
N VAL A 368 -8.53 1.42 6.65
CA VAL A 368 -9.84 1.88 6.21
C VAL A 368 -10.55 2.61 7.35
N SER A 369 -11.39 3.60 7.02
CA SER A 369 -12.23 4.32 7.97
C SER A 369 -13.66 4.37 7.45
N TYR A 370 -14.64 4.16 8.35
CA TYR A 370 -16.08 4.24 8.06
C TYR A 370 -16.76 5.32 8.89
#